data_AF-A0A317SEB3-F1
#
_entry.id   AF-A0A317SEB3-F1
#
_cell.length_a   1.000
_cell.length_b   1.000
_cell.length_c   1.000
_cell.angle_alpha   90.00
_cell.angle_beta   90.00
_cell.angle_gamma   90.00
#
_symmetry.space_group_name_H-M   'P 1'
#
loop_
_entity.id
_entity.type
_entity.pdbx_description
1 polymer ?
#
loop_
_entity_poly.entity_id
_entity_poly.type
_entity_poly.pdbx_seq_one_letter_code
_entity_poly.pdbx_strand_id
1 'polypeptide(L)'
;MEPYSRIFRPEILGFKNHTPCLNPGDVTCSCPSTGLSFTAWRDAYDNRFVDPTCIIIKIHGAFSLSLTPSPTPSSYSVSAPASASASFTSCSTTDWSQNTAIPSWTNTQSTYPTTLAPVDATTAYGLFFGLNSPRNSAGTVPHILYEQSKPHVDLFAAGMALMHLLQTVVNFSNPVNGGIRNVVLVTDSNYLFSCLTEHVYAWQKKGYRNAKGKEVSNANAVKWVESLVENFEGRGVGVRFWKVNKKDNGEAIDPARRVLEIHEEFRRRHGISPFLNIGAV
;
A
#
# COMPACT_ATOMS: atom_id res chain seq x y z
N MET A 1 -10.23 21.68 6.92
CA MET A 1 -9.45 21.45 5.68
C MET A 1 -10.39 20.99 4.57
N GLU A 2 -10.12 21.36 3.32
CA GLU A 2 -10.89 20.84 2.18
C GLU A 2 -10.50 19.39 1.85
N PRO A 3 -11.43 18.55 1.38
CA PRO A 3 -11.18 17.12 1.15
C PRO A 3 -9.97 16.84 0.26
N TYR A 4 -9.73 17.69 -0.73
CA TYR A 4 -8.67 17.52 -1.71
C TYR A 4 -7.28 17.99 -1.25
N SER A 5 -7.14 18.55 -0.04
CA SER A 5 -5.85 19.06 0.45
C SER A 5 -4.82 17.95 0.73
N ARG A 6 -5.28 16.70 0.84
CA ARG A 6 -4.44 15.53 1.13
C ARG A 6 -3.97 14.78 -0.12
N ILE A 7 -4.48 15.14 -1.30
CA ILE A 7 -3.93 14.62 -2.55
C ILE A 7 -2.56 15.25 -2.76
N PHE A 8 -1.53 14.41 -2.93
CA PHE A 8 -0.25 14.92 -3.36
C PHE A 8 -0.38 15.48 -4.78
N ARG A 9 -0.17 16.78 -4.90
CA ARG A 9 -0.14 17.50 -6.16
C ARG A 9 1.25 18.10 -6.31
N PRO A 10 2.09 17.60 -7.23
CA PRO A 10 3.39 18.20 -7.51
C PRO A 10 3.30 19.70 -7.77
N GLU A 11 2.17 20.17 -8.31
CA GLU A 11 1.89 21.56 -8.64
C GLU A 11 1.75 22.47 -7.41
N ILE A 12 1.25 21.94 -6.28
CA ILE A 12 1.05 22.72 -5.04
C ILE A 12 2.40 23.13 -4.43
N LEU A 13 3.49 22.45 -4.78
CA LEU A 13 4.84 22.80 -4.35
C LEU A 13 5.51 23.83 -5.27
N GLY A 14 4.78 24.46 -6.20
CA GLY A 14 5.27 25.55 -7.05
C GLY A 14 5.63 25.16 -8.49
N PHE A 15 5.34 23.92 -8.91
CA PHE A 15 5.84 23.35 -10.17
C PHE A 15 4.78 23.21 -11.27
N LYS A 16 4.10 24.31 -11.61
CA LYS A 16 3.06 24.32 -12.68
C LYS A 16 3.57 23.89 -14.06
N ASN A 17 4.88 23.88 -14.30
CA ASN A 17 5.47 23.68 -15.64
C ASN A 17 6.28 22.36 -15.81
N HIS A 18 6.35 21.48 -14.80
CA HIS A 18 7.20 20.28 -14.81
C HIS A 18 6.43 18.94 -14.71
N THR A 19 5.10 19.00 -14.72
CA THR A 19 4.20 17.86 -14.51
C THR A 19 4.15 16.78 -15.61
N PRO A 20 4.39 17.06 -16.91
CA PRO A 20 4.25 16.01 -17.93
C PRO A 20 5.33 14.91 -17.88
N CYS A 21 6.39 15.11 -17.10
CA CYS A 21 7.63 14.30 -17.19
C CYS A 21 8.02 13.60 -15.88
N LEU A 22 7.28 13.78 -14.79
CA LEU A 22 7.60 13.14 -13.50
C LEU A 22 7.22 11.66 -13.54
N ASN A 23 8.19 10.77 -13.77
CA ASN A 23 7.95 9.35 -13.54
C ASN A 23 8.02 9.06 -12.03
N PRO A 24 7.19 8.15 -11.51
CA PRO A 24 7.28 7.68 -10.11
C PRO A 24 8.64 7.06 -9.72
N GLY A 25 9.51 6.77 -10.69
CA GLY A 25 10.89 6.33 -10.50
C GLY A 25 11.93 7.46 -10.42
N ASP A 26 11.52 8.71 -10.68
CA ASP A 26 12.42 9.85 -10.68
C ASP A 26 12.63 10.38 -9.27
N VAL A 27 13.67 9.80 -8.68
CA VAL A 27 14.53 10.33 -7.62
C VAL A 27 13.93 10.36 -6.22
N THR A 28 14.05 9.23 -5.52
CA THR A 28 14.25 9.27 -4.07
C THR A 28 15.73 9.53 -3.80
N CYS A 29 16.05 10.63 -3.13
CA CYS A 29 17.38 10.79 -2.54
C CYS A 29 17.31 10.22 -1.14
N SER A 30 18.01 9.12 -0.90
CA SER A 30 18.20 8.62 0.47
C SER A 30 19.26 9.48 1.15
N CYS A 31 18.96 9.98 2.34
CA CYS A 31 19.98 10.56 3.20
C CYS A 31 20.67 9.44 3.95
N PRO A 32 21.98 9.21 3.76
CA PRO A 32 22.68 8.09 4.39
C PRO A 32 22.66 8.15 5.93
N SER A 33 22.65 9.35 6.50
CA SER A 33 22.69 9.56 7.95
C SER A 33 21.36 9.30 8.65
N THR A 34 20.23 9.55 7.97
CA THR A 34 18.89 9.34 8.55
C THR A 34 18.18 8.11 8.00
N GLY A 35 18.64 7.57 6.87
CA GLY A 35 17.98 6.53 6.11
C GLY A 35 16.64 6.97 5.52
N LEU A 36 16.30 8.27 5.54
CA LEU A 36 15.04 8.77 4.99
C LEU A 36 15.18 9.03 3.50
N SER A 37 14.16 8.67 2.72
CA SER A 37 13.98 9.14 1.35
C SER A 37 13.33 10.49 1.38
N PHE A 38 14.00 11.41 0.71
CA PHE A 38 13.48 12.72 0.42
C PHE A 38 13.01 12.77 -1.02
N THR A 39 12.01 13.59 -1.26
CA THR A 39 11.64 13.90 -2.63
C THR A 39 12.82 14.56 -3.31
N ALA A 40 13.27 13.99 -4.41
CA ALA A 40 14.19 14.67 -5.29
C ALA A 40 13.52 14.89 -6.64
N TRP A 41 13.74 16.09 -7.15
CA TRP A 41 13.10 16.61 -8.34
C TRP A 41 14.16 16.74 -9.41
N ARG A 42 13.80 16.50 -10.67
CA ARG A 42 14.61 16.89 -11.82
C ARG A 42 13.98 18.13 -12.45
N ASP A 43 14.77 19.17 -12.71
CA ASP A 43 14.31 20.29 -13.54
C ASP A 43 14.33 19.92 -15.04
N ALA A 44 13.95 20.88 -15.90
CA ALA A 44 13.97 20.70 -17.36
C ALA A 44 15.37 20.44 -17.95
N TYR A 45 16.43 20.59 -17.14
CA TYR A 45 17.83 20.42 -17.51
C TYR A 45 18.47 19.21 -16.80
N ASP A 46 17.66 18.34 -16.21
CA ASP A 46 18.10 17.16 -15.46
C ASP A 46 18.83 17.43 -14.14
N ASN A 47 18.80 18.68 -13.64
CA ASN A 47 19.39 19.00 -12.35
C ASN A 47 18.53 18.45 -11.21
N ARG A 48 19.17 17.78 -10.24
CA ARG A 48 18.48 17.20 -9.09
C ARG A 48 18.36 18.18 -7.94
N PHE A 49 17.15 18.43 -7.46
CA PHE A 49 16.86 19.22 -6.28
C PHE A 49 16.17 18.35 -5.23
N VAL A 50 16.78 18.19 -4.07
CA VAL A 50 16.16 17.48 -2.95
C VAL A 50 15.32 18.48 -2.17
N ASP A 51 14.06 18.15 -1.88
CA ASP A 51 13.30 18.84 -0.84
C ASP A 51 13.51 18.11 0.50
N PRO A 52 14.44 18.57 1.36
CA PRO A 52 14.70 17.93 2.63
C PRO A 52 13.52 18.07 3.62
N THR A 53 12.51 18.87 3.29
CA THR A 53 11.32 19.04 4.12
C THR A 53 10.22 18.02 3.82
N CYS A 54 10.42 17.14 2.83
CA CYS A 54 9.43 16.16 2.41
C CYS A 54 9.97 14.73 2.54
N ILE A 55 9.33 13.90 3.38
CA ILE A 55 9.64 12.47 3.48
C ILE A 55 8.72 11.69 2.56
N ILE A 56 9.29 10.78 1.77
CA ILE A 56 8.53 9.82 0.95
C ILE A 56 8.62 8.42 1.57
N ILE A 57 7.47 7.76 1.67
CA ILE A 57 7.37 6.37 2.11
C ILE A 57 6.51 5.60 1.11
N LYS A 58 7.07 4.55 0.51
CA LYS A 58 6.30 3.58 -0.27
C LYS A 58 5.68 2.56 0.68
N ILE A 59 4.38 2.32 0.53
CA ILE A 59 3.62 1.40 1.38
C ILE A 59 2.84 0.40 0.52
N HIS A 60 2.76 -0.84 1.01
CA HIS A 60 1.96 -1.88 0.37
C HIS A 60 1.36 -2.82 1.42
N GLY A 61 0.07 -3.14 1.27
CA GLY A 61 -0.57 -4.24 1.97
C GLY A 61 -0.75 -5.45 1.07
N ALA A 62 -0.23 -6.59 1.49
CA ALA A 62 -0.33 -7.88 0.82
C ALA A 62 -1.35 -8.79 1.53
N PHE A 63 -2.06 -9.58 0.74
CA PHE A 63 -3.12 -10.48 1.20
C PHE A 63 -3.03 -11.78 0.39
N SER A 64 -3.03 -12.92 1.07
CA SER A 64 -3.04 -14.25 0.49
C SER A 64 -4.16 -15.08 1.13
N LEU A 65 -4.86 -15.86 0.32
CA LEU A 65 -5.73 -16.94 0.77
C LEU A 65 -4.94 -18.22 0.61
N SER A 66 -4.76 -19.00 1.68
CA SER A 66 -4.23 -20.35 1.55
C SER A 66 -5.21 -21.16 0.69
N LEU A 67 -4.82 -21.48 -0.53
CA LEU A 67 -5.54 -22.45 -1.35
C LEU A 67 -5.26 -23.83 -0.74
N THR A 68 -6.33 -24.55 -0.40
CA THR A 68 -6.26 -25.98 -0.07
C THR A 68 -5.41 -26.69 -1.12
N PRO A 69 -4.49 -27.59 -0.74
CA PRO A 69 -3.87 -28.46 -1.72
C PRO A 69 -4.98 -29.27 -2.38
N SER A 70 -5.10 -29.12 -3.71
CA SER A 70 -5.90 -30.05 -4.53
C SER A 70 -5.51 -31.48 -4.14
N PRO A 71 -6.47 -32.41 -3.99
CA PRO A 71 -6.12 -33.81 -3.78
C PRO A 71 -5.14 -34.23 -4.86
N THR A 72 -4.02 -34.78 -4.42
CA THR A 72 -2.97 -35.38 -5.26
C THR A 72 -3.59 -36.18 -6.39
N PRO A 73 -3.16 -36.01 -7.66
CA PRO A 73 -3.57 -36.94 -8.70
C PRO A 73 -2.99 -38.30 -8.32
N SER A 74 -3.91 -39.25 -8.13
CA SER A 74 -3.66 -40.67 -8.01
C SER A 74 -2.65 -41.12 -9.07
N SER A 75 -1.70 -41.93 -8.60
CA SER A 75 -0.76 -42.73 -9.39
C SER A 75 -1.24 -43.08 -10.80
N TYR A 76 -0.55 -42.55 -11.81
CA TYR A 76 -0.45 -43.20 -13.11
C TYR A 76 1.01 -43.52 -13.38
N SER A 77 1.31 -44.80 -13.31
CA SER A 77 2.52 -45.41 -13.80
C SER A 77 2.46 -45.58 -15.32
N VAL A 78 3.67 -45.54 -15.89
CA VAL A 78 4.18 -46.17 -17.13
C VAL A 78 4.33 -45.28 -18.39
N SER A 79 5.59 -45.30 -18.85
CA SER A 79 6.13 -45.22 -20.23
C SER A 79 6.43 -43.86 -20.88
N ALA A 80 7.74 -43.58 -20.98
CA ALA A 80 8.40 -42.93 -22.13
C ALA A 80 8.32 -43.87 -23.38
N PRO A 81 8.64 -43.45 -24.63
CA PRO A 81 9.57 -42.38 -25.01
C PRO A 81 9.24 -41.57 -26.30
N ALA A 82 10.24 -40.75 -26.69
CA ALA A 82 10.58 -40.26 -28.04
C ALA A 82 10.29 -38.79 -28.39
N SER A 83 11.36 -38.00 -28.33
CA SER A 83 11.86 -37.04 -29.34
C SER A 83 10.91 -36.55 -30.45
N ALA A 84 10.68 -35.23 -30.50
CA ALA A 84 10.73 -34.45 -31.73
C ALA A 84 10.84 -32.93 -31.45
N SER A 85 11.70 -32.31 -32.23
CA SER A 85 12.01 -30.89 -32.39
C SER A 85 10.92 -30.09 -33.12
N ALA A 86 10.70 -28.82 -32.74
CA ALA A 86 10.32 -27.69 -33.61
C ALA A 86 10.20 -26.41 -32.73
N SER A 87 11.15 -25.47 -32.80
CA SER A 87 11.21 -24.27 -33.66
C SER A 87 10.18 -23.15 -33.36
N PHE A 88 10.76 -21.98 -33.08
CA PHE A 88 10.17 -20.68 -32.83
C PHE A 88 9.42 -20.09 -34.04
N THR A 89 8.21 -19.56 -33.82
CA THR A 89 7.61 -18.32 -34.40
C THR A 89 6.27 -18.14 -33.64
N SER A 90 5.72 -16.99 -33.22
CA SER A 90 5.84 -15.58 -33.54
C SER A 90 5.25 -14.78 -32.36
N CYS A 91 5.74 -13.57 -32.10
CA CYS A 91 5.03 -12.59 -31.27
C CYS A 91 4.29 -11.64 -32.21
N SER A 92 2.96 -11.71 -32.21
CA SER A 92 2.11 -10.73 -32.87
C SER A 92 1.85 -9.56 -31.92
N THR A 93 2.25 -8.39 -32.39
CA THR A 93 1.83 -7.07 -31.92
C THR A 93 0.32 -6.92 -32.03
N THR A 94 -0.33 -6.43 -30.97
CA THR A 94 -1.63 -5.76 -31.11
C THR A 94 -1.62 -4.49 -30.27
N ASP A 95 -1.43 -3.42 -31.01
CA ASP A 95 -1.95 -2.06 -30.87
C ASP A 95 -3.15 -1.94 -29.90
N TRP A 96 -3.02 -1.08 -28.88
CA TRP A 96 -4.15 -0.54 -28.12
C TRP A 96 -4.00 0.97 -28.08
N SER A 97 -4.52 1.60 -29.14
CA SER A 97 -4.89 3.01 -29.15
C SER A 97 -6.38 3.15 -28.81
N GLN A 98 -6.66 4.20 -28.04
CA GLN A 98 -7.98 4.81 -27.80
C GLN A 98 -9.04 3.99 -27.07
N ASN A 99 -9.18 4.25 -25.76
CA ASN A 99 -10.52 4.27 -25.15
C ASN A 99 -10.60 5.37 -24.08
N THR A 100 -10.95 6.57 -24.52
CA THR A 100 -11.43 7.67 -23.68
C THR A 100 -12.91 7.45 -23.41
N ALA A 101 -13.22 6.77 -22.31
CA ALA A 101 -14.56 6.77 -21.73
C ALA A 101 -14.42 6.81 -20.20
N ILE A 102 -14.87 7.92 -19.61
CA ILE A 102 -15.01 8.10 -18.16
C ILE A 102 -16.12 7.14 -17.69
N PRO A 103 -15.87 6.15 -16.80
CA PRO A 103 -16.96 5.39 -16.22
C PRO A 103 -17.47 6.12 -14.98
N SER A 104 -18.74 6.50 -15.05
CA SER A 104 -19.57 6.84 -13.90
C SER A 104 -19.56 5.68 -12.89
N TRP A 105 -19.13 5.96 -11.65
CA TRP A 105 -19.12 4.98 -10.57
C TRP A 105 -20.54 4.70 -10.09
N THR A 106 -21.19 3.72 -10.69
CA THR A 106 -22.40 3.10 -10.16
C THR A 106 -22.10 1.67 -9.75
N ASN A 107 -22.19 1.41 -8.44
CA ASN A 107 -22.45 0.10 -7.82
C ASN A 107 -21.53 -1.07 -8.24
N THR A 108 -20.42 -1.23 -7.53
CA THR A 108 -20.05 -2.54 -7.00
C THR A 108 -20.17 -2.49 -5.48
N GLN A 109 -21.33 -2.91 -4.98
CA GLN A 109 -21.47 -3.25 -3.57
C GLN A 109 -20.51 -4.39 -3.27
N SER A 110 -19.41 -4.08 -2.58
CA SER A 110 -18.61 -5.09 -1.89
C SER A 110 -19.44 -5.58 -0.70
N THR A 111 -20.27 -6.59 -0.95
CA THR A 111 -20.87 -7.42 0.10
C THR A 111 -19.81 -8.38 0.61
N TYR A 112 -18.94 -7.91 1.51
CA TYR A 112 -18.38 -8.80 2.51
C TYR A 112 -19.27 -8.66 3.74
N PRO A 113 -19.95 -9.74 4.19
CA PRO A 113 -20.61 -9.71 5.48
C PRO A 113 -19.55 -9.45 6.56
N THR A 114 -19.97 -9.08 7.77
CA THR A 114 -19.15 -9.08 9.00
C THR A 114 -18.67 -10.50 9.38
N THR A 115 -18.46 -11.37 8.39
CA THR A 115 -17.88 -12.68 8.53
C THR A 115 -16.41 -12.48 8.86
N LEU A 116 -15.96 -13.10 9.95
CA LEU A 116 -14.55 -13.39 10.20
C LEU A 116 -13.91 -13.75 8.85
N ALA A 117 -12.85 -13.04 8.48
CA ALA A 117 -12.10 -13.38 7.28
C ALA A 117 -11.77 -14.88 7.29
N PRO A 118 -11.61 -15.53 6.12
CA PRO A 118 -11.28 -16.95 6.08
C PRO A 118 -10.13 -17.23 7.06
N VAL A 119 -10.27 -18.25 7.90
CA VAL A 119 -9.32 -18.61 8.98
C VAL A 119 -7.87 -18.73 8.44
N ASP A 120 -7.75 -18.89 7.13
CA ASP A 120 -6.53 -19.18 6.38
C ASP A 120 -5.93 -17.93 5.71
N ALA A 121 -6.63 -16.80 5.77
CA ALA A 121 -6.19 -15.55 5.19
C ALA A 121 -4.98 -15.01 5.96
N THR A 122 -3.91 -14.74 5.22
CA THR A 122 -2.69 -14.15 5.75
C THR A 122 -2.49 -12.79 5.13
N THR A 123 -2.25 -11.80 5.98
CA THR A 123 -1.92 -10.45 5.54
C THR A 123 -0.54 -10.06 6.02
N ALA A 124 0.14 -9.29 5.19
CA ALA A 124 1.43 -8.70 5.50
C ALA A 124 1.51 -7.29 4.93
N TYR A 125 2.36 -6.46 5.51
CA TYR A 125 2.62 -5.12 5.01
C TYR A 125 4.10 -4.96 4.71
N GLY A 126 4.42 -4.02 3.83
CA GLY A 126 5.77 -3.59 3.53
C GLY A 126 5.85 -2.07 3.50
N LEU A 127 6.86 -1.54 4.19
CA LEU A 127 7.18 -0.12 4.28
C LEU A 127 8.60 0.08 3.74
N PHE A 128 8.74 1.00 2.79
CA PHE A 128 10.01 1.35 2.19
C PHE A 128 10.25 2.85 2.33
N PHE A 129 11.20 3.19 3.21
CA PHE A 129 11.67 4.54 3.49
C PHE A 129 12.85 4.92 2.62
N GLY A 130 13.47 4.00 1.89
CA GLY A 130 14.60 4.27 1.01
C GLY A 130 15.60 3.14 0.93
N LEU A 131 16.49 3.20 -0.07
CA LEU A 131 17.54 2.21 -0.22
C LEU A 131 18.43 2.20 1.04
N ASN A 132 18.66 1.00 1.59
CA ASN A 132 19.43 0.75 2.82
C ASN A 132 18.92 1.47 4.07
N SER A 133 17.67 1.94 4.05
CA SER A 133 17.08 2.53 5.24
C SER A 133 16.93 1.47 6.34
N PRO A 134 17.43 1.71 7.56
CA PRO A 134 17.16 0.83 8.70
C PRO A 134 15.69 0.91 9.14
N ARG A 135 14.89 1.79 8.51
CA ARG A 135 13.45 1.94 8.77
C ARG A 135 12.60 1.14 7.80
N ASN A 136 13.18 0.57 6.74
CA ASN A 136 12.47 -0.39 5.91
C ASN A 136 12.00 -1.55 6.78
N SER A 137 10.73 -1.89 6.70
CA SER A 137 10.12 -2.88 7.57
C SER A 137 9.03 -3.62 6.84
N ALA A 138 8.86 -4.89 7.14
CA ALA A 138 7.71 -5.68 6.73
C ALA A 138 7.33 -6.62 7.86
N GLY A 139 6.05 -6.96 7.94
CA GLY A 139 5.53 -7.81 9.00
C GLY A 139 4.14 -8.33 8.67
N THR A 140 3.68 -9.30 9.46
CA THR A 140 2.30 -9.80 9.37
C THR A 140 1.37 -8.85 10.11
N VAL A 141 0.11 -8.77 9.68
CA VAL A 141 -0.94 -8.10 10.48
C VAL A 141 -1.48 -9.10 11.50
N PRO A 142 -1.60 -8.71 12.79
CA PRO A 142 -2.14 -9.60 13.81
C PRO A 142 -3.57 -10.08 13.47
N HIS A 143 -3.75 -11.40 13.32
CA HIS A 143 -5.03 -12.01 12.94
C HIS A 143 -6.14 -11.81 13.99
N ILE A 144 -5.76 -11.78 15.28
CA ILE A 144 -6.70 -11.73 16.41
C ILE A 144 -7.38 -10.36 16.53
N LEU A 145 -6.69 -9.30 16.10
CA LEU A 145 -7.13 -7.92 16.33
C LEU A 145 -7.86 -7.32 15.13
N TYR A 146 -7.73 -7.93 13.95
CA TYR A 146 -8.03 -7.26 12.70
C TYR A 146 -8.63 -8.17 11.63
N GLU A 147 -9.57 -7.60 10.87
CA GLU A 147 -10.12 -8.21 9.67
C GLU A 147 -9.00 -8.49 8.66
N GLN A 148 -8.88 -9.73 8.20
CA GLN A 148 -7.92 -10.09 7.15
C GLN A 148 -8.55 -9.80 5.78
N SER A 149 -8.41 -8.57 5.31
CA SER A 149 -8.84 -8.19 3.97
C SER A 149 -7.83 -7.25 3.31
N LYS A 150 -7.78 -7.26 1.97
CA LYS A 150 -6.89 -6.37 1.20
C LYS A 150 -7.10 -4.88 1.55
N PRO A 151 -8.35 -4.37 1.65
CA PRO A 151 -8.61 -3.00 2.08
C PRO A 151 -8.06 -2.70 3.47
N HIS A 152 -8.21 -3.63 4.42
CA HIS A 152 -7.73 -3.48 5.78
C HIS A 152 -6.21 -3.39 5.85
N VAL A 153 -5.49 -4.31 5.21
CA VAL A 153 -4.02 -4.33 5.27
C VAL A 153 -3.38 -3.11 4.60
N ASP A 154 -4.04 -2.52 3.59
CA ASP A 154 -3.57 -1.26 3.00
C ASP A 154 -3.67 -0.09 3.98
N LEU A 155 -4.80 0.03 4.70
CA LEU A 155 -4.95 1.00 5.80
C LEU A 155 -3.94 0.73 6.92
N PHE A 156 -3.72 -0.55 7.23
CA PHE A 156 -2.76 -0.95 8.26
C PHE A 156 -1.33 -0.53 7.91
N ALA A 157 -0.90 -0.76 6.67
CA ALA A 157 0.40 -0.33 6.18
C ALA A 157 0.58 1.20 6.30
N ALA A 158 -0.45 1.98 5.97
CA ALA A 158 -0.42 3.43 6.11
C ALA A 158 -0.29 3.87 7.58
N GLY A 159 -1.10 3.29 8.47
CA GLY A 159 -1.04 3.59 9.91
C GLY A 159 0.31 3.23 10.53
N MET A 160 0.88 2.08 10.14
CA MET A 160 2.21 1.66 10.59
C MET A 160 3.30 2.64 10.13
N ALA A 161 3.28 3.09 8.86
CA ALA A 161 4.24 4.08 8.37
C ALA A 161 4.21 5.38 9.19
N LEU A 162 3.01 5.90 9.46
CA LEU A 162 2.83 7.11 10.25
C LEU A 162 3.25 6.91 11.71
N MET A 163 2.93 5.76 12.32
CA MET A 163 3.40 5.43 13.67
C MET A 163 4.92 5.34 13.75
N HIS A 164 5.57 4.67 12.80
CA HIS A 164 7.02 4.58 12.74
C HIS A 164 7.65 5.97 12.66
N LEU A 165 7.08 6.87 11.86
CA LEU A 165 7.55 8.26 11.79
C LEU A 165 7.41 8.99 13.12
N LEU A 166 6.25 8.90 13.79
CA LEU A 166 6.03 9.54 15.10
C LEU A 166 7.02 9.05 16.16
N GLN A 167 7.43 7.78 16.09
CA GLN A 167 8.37 7.18 17.04
C GLN A 167 9.84 7.47 16.72
N THR A 168 10.18 7.72 15.46
CA THR A 168 11.59 7.74 15.00
C THR A 168 12.09 9.10 14.55
N VAL A 169 11.21 10.06 14.28
CA VAL A 169 11.60 11.40 13.80
C VAL A 169 11.29 12.41 14.90
N VAL A 170 12.35 12.91 15.53
CA VAL A 170 12.27 13.73 16.74
C VAL A 170 11.90 15.20 16.44
N ASN A 171 12.09 15.68 15.21
CA ASN A 171 11.96 17.10 14.86
C ASN A 171 11.06 17.36 13.65
N PHE A 172 9.75 17.18 13.84
CA PHE A 172 8.76 17.54 12.83
C PHE A 172 8.55 19.06 12.67
N SER A 173 8.70 19.85 13.74
CA SER A 173 8.09 21.19 13.79
C SER A 173 9.06 22.36 13.98
N ASN A 174 10.30 22.28 13.47
CA ASN A 174 11.20 23.45 13.49
C ASN A 174 11.42 24.04 12.08
N PRO A 175 10.52 24.91 11.59
CA PRO A 175 10.64 25.54 10.28
C PRO A 175 11.85 26.48 10.17
N VAL A 176 12.41 26.96 11.29
CA VAL A 176 13.60 27.83 11.33
C VAL A 176 14.87 27.04 11.00
N ASN A 177 14.87 25.71 11.22
CA ASN A 177 16.02 24.83 11.00
C ASN A 177 15.80 23.76 9.91
N GLY A 178 14.85 23.97 8.99
CA GLY A 178 14.62 23.02 7.90
C GLY A 178 13.92 21.71 8.31
N GLY A 179 13.01 21.77 9.29
CA GLY A 179 12.20 20.63 9.70
C GLY A 179 11.26 20.08 8.60
N ILE A 180 10.75 18.88 8.84
CA ILE A 180 9.85 18.17 7.92
C ILE A 180 8.50 18.88 7.82
N ARG A 181 8.11 19.30 6.63
CA ARG A 181 6.82 19.94 6.34
C ARG A 181 5.80 18.97 5.76
N ASN A 182 6.26 17.93 5.06
CA ASN A 182 5.39 16.99 4.39
C ASN A 182 5.82 15.54 4.58
N VAL A 183 4.83 14.67 4.69
CA VAL A 183 4.97 13.22 4.60
C VAL A 183 4.12 12.76 3.43
N VAL A 184 4.74 12.09 2.46
CA VAL A 184 4.05 11.57 1.27
C VAL A 184 4.02 10.06 1.36
N LEU A 185 2.83 9.50 1.49
CA LEU A 185 2.57 8.07 1.43
C LEU A 185 2.28 7.68 -0.02
N VAL A 186 3.22 6.95 -0.62
CA VAL A 186 3.11 6.41 -1.98
C VAL A 186 2.46 5.03 -1.91
N THR A 187 1.35 4.86 -2.61
CA THR A 187 0.57 3.61 -2.55
C THR A 187 0.08 3.18 -3.93
N ASP A 188 -0.04 1.87 -4.12
CA ASP A 188 -0.74 1.28 -5.26
C ASP A 188 -2.19 0.89 -4.94
N SER A 189 -2.70 1.19 -3.74
CA SER A 189 -4.08 0.88 -3.34
C SER A 189 -5.08 1.99 -3.72
N ASN A 190 -6.02 1.66 -4.63
CA ASN A 190 -7.13 2.57 -4.95
C ASN A 190 -8.03 2.80 -3.72
N TYR A 191 -8.28 1.73 -2.95
CA TYR A 191 -9.15 1.80 -1.78
C TYR A 191 -8.60 2.76 -0.74
N LEU A 192 -7.33 2.60 -0.34
CA LEU A 192 -6.68 3.49 0.63
C LEU A 192 -6.73 4.95 0.17
N PHE A 193 -6.35 5.17 -1.10
CA PHE A 193 -6.28 6.50 -1.68
C PHE A 193 -7.64 7.22 -1.64
N SER A 194 -8.69 6.61 -2.20
CA SER A 194 -10.02 7.24 -2.23
C SER A 194 -10.64 7.35 -0.82
N CYS A 195 -10.39 6.38 0.07
CA CYS A 195 -10.85 6.47 1.45
C CYS A 195 -10.34 7.74 2.14
N LEU A 196 -9.03 8.02 2.07
CA LEU A 196 -8.38 9.09 2.82
C LEU A 196 -8.36 10.45 2.11
N THR A 197 -8.61 10.49 0.80
CA THR A 197 -8.60 11.74 0.03
C THR A 197 -9.98 12.19 -0.43
N GLU A 198 -10.95 11.29 -0.59
CA GLU A 198 -12.28 11.65 -1.13
C GLU A 198 -13.38 11.47 -0.09
N HIS A 199 -13.33 10.39 0.69
CA HIS A 199 -14.50 9.97 1.49
C HIS A 199 -14.42 10.28 2.97
N VAL A 200 -13.21 10.31 3.58
CA VAL A 200 -13.04 10.37 5.03
C VAL A 200 -13.77 11.55 5.67
N TYR A 201 -13.73 12.74 5.06
CA TYR A 201 -14.42 13.92 5.58
C TYR A 201 -15.95 13.79 5.55
N ALA A 202 -16.49 13.21 4.49
CA ALA A 202 -17.93 12.97 4.38
C ALA A 202 -18.39 11.90 5.39
N TRP A 203 -17.55 10.88 5.62
CA TRP A 203 -17.80 9.86 6.63
C TRP A 203 -17.69 10.39 8.04
N GLN A 204 -16.69 11.19 8.37
CA GLN A 204 -16.52 11.81 9.70
C GLN A 204 -17.76 12.63 10.10
N LYS A 205 -18.28 13.46 9.19
CA LYS A 205 -19.53 14.23 9.39
C LYS A 205 -20.77 13.35 9.62
N LYS A 206 -20.76 12.12 9.11
CA LYS A 206 -21.86 11.15 9.24
C LYS A 206 -21.59 10.08 10.32
N GLY A 207 -20.57 10.26 11.16
CA GLY A 207 -20.20 9.28 12.19
C GLY A 207 -19.72 7.94 11.61
N TYR A 208 -19.03 7.99 10.47
CA TYR A 208 -18.54 6.84 9.70
C TYR A 208 -19.65 5.88 9.24
N ARG A 209 -20.77 6.44 8.78
CA ARG A 209 -21.88 5.71 8.18
C ARG A 209 -22.02 6.01 6.69
N ASN A 210 -22.39 4.98 5.92
CA ASN A 210 -22.68 5.10 4.50
C ASN A 210 -24.09 5.66 4.25
N ALA A 211 -24.45 5.87 2.98
CA ALA A 211 -25.75 6.42 2.59
C ALA A 211 -26.95 5.56 3.02
N LYS A 212 -26.74 4.27 3.29
CA LYS A 212 -27.75 3.33 3.80
C LYS A 212 -27.81 3.29 5.34
N GLY A 213 -27.09 4.18 6.03
CA GLY A 213 -27.02 4.23 7.49
C GLY A 213 -26.18 3.13 8.14
N LYS A 214 -25.57 2.23 7.35
CA LYS A 214 -24.68 1.19 7.86
C LYS A 214 -23.29 1.75 8.14
N GLU A 215 -22.59 1.16 9.09
CA GLU A 215 -21.19 1.50 9.36
C GLU A 215 -20.34 1.25 8.10
N VAL A 216 -19.38 2.13 7.85
CA VAL A 216 -18.41 1.99 6.76
C VAL A 216 -17.50 0.81 7.05
N SER A 217 -17.30 -0.07 6.07
CA SER A 217 -16.36 -1.19 6.19
C SER A 217 -14.96 -0.66 6.54
N ASN A 218 -14.30 -1.30 7.50
CA ASN A 218 -13.01 -0.86 8.06
C ASN A 218 -13.03 0.53 8.73
N ALA A 219 -14.19 1.03 9.20
CA ALA A 219 -14.29 2.32 9.86
C ALA A 219 -13.26 2.52 10.98
N ASN A 220 -12.97 1.49 11.77
CA ASN A 220 -11.97 1.57 12.85
C ASN A 220 -10.54 1.80 12.31
N ALA A 221 -10.14 1.09 11.24
CA ALA A 221 -8.84 1.28 10.62
C ALA A 221 -8.74 2.67 9.96
N VAL A 222 -9.81 3.13 9.30
CA VAL A 222 -9.87 4.49 8.72
C VAL A 222 -9.75 5.55 9.83
N LYS A 223 -10.50 5.43 10.92
CA LYS A 223 -10.43 6.34 12.08
C LYS A 223 -9.02 6.38 12.67
N TRP A 224 -8.38 5.23 12.80
CA TRP A 224 -7.02 5.14 13.32
C TRP A 224 -6.02 5.88 12.42
N VAL A 225 -6.00 5.60 11.11
CA VAL A 225 -5.12 6.32 10.17
C VAL A 225 -5.43 7.81 10.15
N GLU A 226 -6.72 8.19 10.18
CA GLU A 226 -7.15 9.59 10.20
C GLU A 226 -6.64 10.32 11.45
N SER A 227 -6.75 9.71 12.63
CA SER A 227 -6.22 10.31 13.87
C SER A 227 -4.71 10.52 13.84
N LEU A 228 -3.97 9.63 13.16
CA LEU A 228 -2.54 9.80 12.95
C LEU A 228 -2.29 10.99 12.02
N VAL A 229 -3.03 11.09 10.91
CA VAL A 229 -2.94 12.24 9.99
C VAL A 229 -3.24 13.55 10.71
N GLU A 230 -4.31 13.63 11.50
CA GLU A 230 -4.65 14.81 12.30
C GLU A 230 -3.54 15.16 13.30
N ASN A 231 -2.83 14.17 13.87
CA ASN A 231 -1.68 14.38 14.76
C ASN A 231 -0.50 15.05 14.02
N PHE A 232 -0.19 14.61 12.80
CA PHE A 232 0.83 15.26 11.96
C PHE A 232 0.40 16.67 11.55
N GLU A 233 -0.84 16.85 11.10
CA GLU A 233 -1.37 18.14 10.66
C GLU A 233 -1.40 19.15 11.82
N GLY A 234 -1.75 18.71 13.03
CA GLY A 234 -1.68 19.51 14.26
C GLY A 234 -0.27 19.93 14.66
N ARG A 235 0.76 19.23 14.18
CA ARG A 235 2.19 19.59 14.34
C ARG A 235 2.73 20.45 13.20
N GLY A 236 1.87 20.85 12.26
CA GLY A 236 2.25 21.62 11.08
C GLY A 236 2.88 20.79 9.97
N VAL A 237 2.74 19.45 10.00
CA VAL A 237 3.25 18.54 8.97
C VAL A 237 2.09 18.01 8.13
N GLY A 238 2.11 18.31 6.84
CA GLY A 238 1.09 17.81 5.91
C GLY A 238 1.31 16.35 5.57
N VAL A 239 0.31 15.49 5.80
CA VAL A 239 0.29 14.14 5.21
C VAL A 239 -0.37 14.20 3.84
N ARG A 240 0.26 13.60 2.85
CA ARG A 240 -0.19 13.56 1.45
C ARG A 240 -0.18 12.13 0.94
N PHE A 241 -1.12 11.82 0.07
CA PHE A 241 -1.21 10.52 -0.58
C PHE A 241 -0.89 10.66 -2.06
N TRP A 242 0.01 9.80 -2.53
CA TRP A 242 0.38 9.71 -3.94
C TRP A 242 0.06 8.32 -4.47
N LYS A 243 -0.94 8.26 -5.34
CA LYS A 243 -1.31 7.03 -6.03
C LYS A 243 -0.36 6.76 -7.18
N VAL A 244 0.22 5.56 -7.21
CA VAL A 244 1.06 5.06 -8.32
C VAL A 244 0.52 3.75 -8.88
N ASN A 245 1.05 3.32 -10.02
CA ASN A 245 0.77 1.98 -10.53
C ASN A 245 1.52 0.94 -9.71
N LYS A 246 0.98 -0.28 -9.64
CA LYS A 246 1.58 -1.38 -8.89
C LYS A 246 3.02 -1.68 -9.30
N LYS A 247 3.34 -1.59 -10.61
CA LYS A 247 4.69 -1.81 -11.15
C LYS A 247 5.74 -0.83 -10.60
N ASP A 248 5.31 0.35 -10.13
CA ASP A 248 6.20 1.41 -9.63
C ASP A 248 6.37 1.37 -8.10
N ASN A 249 5.73 0.39 -7.42
CA ASN A 249 5.72 0.24 -5.96
C ASN A 249 6.44 -1.06 -5.50
N GLY A 250 7.35 -1.60 -6.33
CA GLY A 250 8.00 -2.89 -6.11
C GLY A 250 8.74 -2.98 -4.77
N GLU A 251 9.36 -1.90 -4.33
CA GLU A 251 10.20 -1.85 -3.12
C GLU A 251 9.40 -2.05 -1.83
N ALA A 252 8.10 -1.73 -1.83
CA ALA A 252 7.19 -2.04 -0.73
C ALA A 252 6.48 -3.39 -0.93
N ILE A 253 6.21 -3.78 -2.18
CA ILE A 253 5.54 -5.03 -2.54
C ILE A 253 6.39 -6.25 -2.21
N ASP A 254 7.66 -6.25 -2.60
CA ASP A 254 8.54 -7.39 -2.49
C ASP A 254 8.78 -7.85 -1.04
N PRO A 255 9.10 -6.96 -0.07
CA PRO A 255 9.25 -7.40 1.31
C PRO A 255 7.92 -7.87 1.92
N ALA A 256 6.78 -7.26 1.57
CA ALA A 256 5.46 -7.72 2.02
C ALA A 256 5.15 -9.14 1.51
N ARG A 257 5.42 -9.41 0.23
CA ARG A 257 5.24 -10.74 -0.37
C ARG A 257 6.13 -11.79 0.29
N ARG A 258 7.40 -11.46 0.53
CA ARG A 258 8.35 -12.35 1.21
C ARG A 258 7.88 -12.75 2.61
N VAL A 259 7.27 -11.82 3.35
CA VAL A 259 6.70 -12.13 4.67
C VAL A 259 5.57 -13.16 4.56
N LEU A 260 4.70 -13.06 3.55
CA LEU A 260 3.65 -14.06 3.32
C LEU A 260 4.24 -15.43 2.99
N GLU A 261 5.24 -15.48 2.11
CA GLU A 261 5.92 -16.72 1.73
C GLU A 261 6.56 -17.43 2.93
N ILE A 262 7.29 -16.68 3.77
CA ILE A 262 7.91 -17.21 5.00
C ILE A 262 6.82 -17.70 5.97
N HIS A 263 5.74 -16.95 6.13
CA HIS A 263 4.65 -17.33 7.02
C HIS A 263 3.94 -18.61 6.56
N GLU A 264 3.73 -18.76 5.25
CA GLU A 264 3.19 -19.98 4.64
C GLU A 264 4.15 -21.17 4.79
N GLU A 265 5.46 -20.97 4.59
CA GLU A 265 6.46 -22.01 4.83
C GLU A 265 6.49 -22.46 6.29
N PHE A 266 6.44 -21.53 7.23
CA PHE A 266 6.40 -21.83 8.66
C PHE A 266 5.17 -22.69 9.00
N ARG A 267 3.98 -22.29 8.53
CA ARG A 267 2.75 -23.09 8.71
C ARG A 267 2.89 -24.50 8.15
N ARG A 268 3.45 -24.62 6.93
CA ARG A 268 3.69 -25.92 6.27
C ARG A 268 4.66 -26.81 7.07
N ARG A 269 5.78 -26.27 7.55
CA ARG A 269 6.79 -27.05 8.29
C ARG A 269 6.28 -27.52 9.65
N HIS A 270 5.49 -26.70 10.34
CA HIS A 270 5.01 -27.01 11.68
C HIS A 270 3.66 -27.74 11.70
N GLY A 271 3.13 -28.13 10.53
CA GLY A 271 1.84 -28.81 10.45
C GLY A 271 0.71 -27.99 11.09
N ILE A 272 0.84 -26.66 11.12
CA ILE A 272 -0.18 -25.75 11.63
C ILE A 272 -1.25 -25.71 10.56
N SER A 273 -2.14 -26.69 10.65
CA SER A 273 -3.33 -26.79 9.85
C SER A 273 -4.24 -25.62 10.20
N PRO A 274 -4.86 -24.95 9.21
CA PRO A 274 -5.89 -23.95 9.49
C PRO A 274 -7.08 -24.50 10.31
N PHE A 275 -7.19 -25.82 10.42
CA PHE A 275 -8.28 -26.55 11.06
C PHE A 275 -8.22 -26.64 12.59
N LEU A 276 -7.39 -25.86 13.30
CA LEU A 276 -7.51 -25.75 14.77
C LEU A 276 -8.72 -24.86 15.12
N ASN A 277 -9.89 -25.43 14.85
CA ASN A 277 -11.19 -25.01 15.33
C ASN A 277 -11.19 -25.19 16.86
N ILE A 278 -10.78 -24.15 17.59
CA ILE A 278 -10.91 -24.12 19.04
C ILE A 278 -12.41 -23.95 19.36
N GLY A 279 -13.08 -25.08 19.57
CA GLY A 279 -14.23 -25.21 20.45
C GLY A 279 -15.56 -24.62 19.97
N ALA A 280 -16.28 -25.37 19.14
CA ALA A 280 -17.68 -25.61 19.44
C ALA A 280 -17.73 -26.84 20.37
N VAL A 281 -17.87 -26.60 21.67
CA VAL A 281 -18.33 -27.57 22.68
C VAL A 281 -19.38 -26.85 23.51
#